data_AF-A0A838VWT7-F1
#
_entry.id   AF-A0A838VWT7-F1
#
_cell.length_a   1.000
_cell.length_b   1.000
_cell.length_c   1.000
_cell.angle_alpha   90.00
_cell.angle_beta   90.00
_cell.angle_gamma   90.00
#
_symmetry.space_group_name_H-M   'P 1'
#
loop_
_entity.id
_entity.type
_entity.pdbx_description
1 polymer ?
#
loop_
_entity_poly.entity_id
_entity_poly.type
_entity_poly.pdbx_seq_one_letter_code
_entity_poly.pdbx_strand_id
1 'polypeptide(L)'
;MSSNNSSNESPNHFIVLDAISRGMKKVDSIVRVTKLSKDEVELIVNDLNAQKLITKDVKKGFFGNKKIELYISETGMRMLSTKKQELSNKSQHLQQLYETGERGQMQSFMDSNRMWMPMMLFSGIMSVMFFASMMSFMGMAMNPAESSMTEGQVDETGGAEDTGDAASDSGGDVGAGDAGAGDAGAGGMDMDAGGFDSF
;
A
#
# COMPACT_ATOMS: atom_id res chain seq x y z
N MET A 1 -16.97 30.67 -21.76
CA MET A 1 -16.02 30.60 -20.63
C MET A 1 -15.83 29.12 -20.33
N SER A 2 -14.72 28.54 -20.76
CA SER A 2 -14.42 27.11 -20.56
C SER A 2 -13.38 27.01 -19.46
N SER A 3 -13.84 26.68 -18.26
CA SER A 3 -12.97 26.44 -17.11
C SER A 3 -13.13 24.98 -16.66
N ASN A 4 -12.02 24.23 -16.74
CA ASN A 4 -11.74 22.98 -16.03
C ASN A 4 -12.69 21.78 -16.22
N ASN A 5 -12.46 21.02 -17.31
CA ASN A 5 -12.92 19.62 -17.43
C ASN A 5 -11.80 18.59 -17.13
N SER A 6 -10.70 18.99 -16.49
CA SER A 6 -9.57 18.11 -16.15
C SER A 6 -9.83 17.21 -14.93
N SER A 7 -10.93 17.41 -14.20
CA SER A 7 -11.35 16.56 -13.08
C SER A 7 -12.10 15.29 -13.51
N ASN A 8 -12.57 15.21 -14.77
CA ASN A 8 -13.45 14.13 -15.23
C ASN A 8 -12.75 12.78 -15.48
N GLU A 9 -11.41 12.70 -15.44
CA GLU A 9 -10.67 11.46 -15.72
C GLU A 9 -9.40 11.31 -14.86
N SER A 10 -9.44 11.66 -13.57
CA SER A 10 -8.28 11.43 -12.71
C SER A 10 -8.14 9.93 -12.31
N PRO A 11 -6.91 9.44 -12.07
CA PRO A 11 -6.67 8.09 -11.57
C PRO A 11 -7.46 7.77 -10.29
N ASN A 12 -7.57 8.72 -9.35
CA ASN A 12 -8.32 8.54 -8.10
C ASN A 12 -9.82 8.39 -8.34
N HIS A 13 -10.39 9.06 -9.33
CA HIS A 13 -11.79 8.86 -9.73
C HIS A 13 -12.02 7.42 -10.24
N PHE A 14 -11.11 6.91 -11.07
CA PHE A 14 -11.20 5.54 -11.56
C PHE A 14 -10.95 4.49 -10.46
N ILE A 15 -10.09 4.78 -9.48
CA ILE A 15 -9.86 3.93 -8.30
C ILE A 15 -11.14 3.84 -7.46
N VAL A 16 -11.78 4.97 -7.16
CA VAL A 16 -13.05 5.00 -6.42
C VAL A 16 -14.17 4.30 -7.20
N LEU A 17 -14.28 4.58 -8.50
CA LEU A 17 -15.26 3.93 -9.38
C LEU A 17 -15.04 2.41 -9.43
N ASP A 18 -13.78 1.95 -9.52
CA ASP A 18 -13.43 0.53 -9.47
C ASP A 18 -13.77 -0.10 -8.11
N ALA A 19 -13.51 0.58 -6.99
CA ALA A 19 -13.91 0.12 -5.66
C ALA A 19 -15.43 -0.09 -5.57
N ILE A 20 -16.23 0.86 -6.07
CA ILE A 20 -17.70 0.74 -6.10
C ILE A 20 -18.11 -0.42 -7.00
N SER A 21 -17.48 -0.59 -8.18
CA SER A 21 -17.75 -1.70 -9.09
C SER A 21 -17.51 -3.08 -8.45
N ARG A 22 -16.55 -3.16 -7.50
CA ARG A 22 -16.24 -4.36 -6.71
C ARG A 22 -17.18 -4.57 -5.51
N GLY A 23 -18.22 -3.75 -5.38
CA GLY A 23 -19.24 -3.89 -4.34
C GLY A 23 -19.02 -3.05 -3.09
N MET A 24 -18.07 -2.11 -3.09
CA MET A 24 -17.89 -1.19 -1.95
C MET A 24 -18.98 -0.12 -1.95
N LYS A 25 -20.02 -0.36 -1.14
CA LYS A 25 -21.24 0.47 -1.12
C LYS A 25 -21.19 1.68 -0.17
N LYS A 26 -20.18 1.81 0.70
CA LYS A 26 -20.11 2.86 1.73
C LYS A 26 -18.83 3.69 1.58
N VAL A 27 -18.89 4.98 1.90
CA VAL A 27 -17.72 5.88 1.89
C VAL A 27 -16.58 5.33 2.75
N ASP A 28 -16.85 4.95 4.00
CA ASP A 28 -15.81 4.42 4.91
C ASP A 28 -15.16 3.13 4.37
N SER A 29 -15.95 2.30 3.68
CA SER A 29 -15.47 1.09 3.02
C SER A 29 -14.53 1.43 1.86
N ILE A 30 -14.87 2.44 1.06
CA ILE A 30 -14.03 2.92 -0.04
C ILE A 30 -12.73 3.52 0.50
N VAL A 31 -12.80 4.44 1.47
CA VAL A 31 -11.63 5.04 2.16
C VAL A 31 -10.65 3.95 2.61
N ARG A 32 -11.16 2.88 3.23
CA ARG A 32 -10.32 1.79 3.73
C ARG A 32 -9.53 1.07 2.64
N VAL A 33 -10.15 0.83 1.48
CA VAL A 33 -9.53 0.06 0.38
C VAL A 33 -8.70 0.94 -0.55
N THR A 34 -9.11 2.18 -0.79
CA THR A 34 -8.39 3.10 -1.68
C THR A 34 -7.26 3.84 -0.97
N LYS A 35 -7.29 3.90 0.37
CA LYS A 35 -6.36 4.69 1.21
C LYS A 35 -6.41 6.20 0.96
N LEU A 36 -7.43 6.68 0.25
CA LEU A 36 -7.70 8.10 0.07
C LEU A 36 -8.34 8.69 1.33
N SER A 37 -8.22 10.00 1.52
CA SER A 37 -8.88 10.68 2.65
C SER A 37 -10.40 10.62 2.51
N LYS A 38 -11.12 10.72 3.62
CA LYS A 38 -12.60 10.72 3.61
C LYS A 38 -13.15 11.85 2.75
N ASP A 39 -12.64 13.06 2.93
CA ASP A 39 -13.08 14.26 2.19
C ASP A 39 -12.86 14.10 0.69
N GLU A 40 -11.71 13.54 0.30
CA GLU A 40 -11.40 13.25 -1.10
C GLU A 40 -12.36 12.20 -1.69
N VAL A 41 -12.64 11.12 -0.97
CA VAL A 41 -13.60 10.10 -1.42
C VAL A 41 -14.99 10.71 -1.56
N GLU A 42 -15.42 11.56 -0.62
CA GLU A 42 -16.73 12.22 -0.68
C GLU A 42 -16.84 13.17 -1.88
N LEU A 43 -15.80 13.95 -2.16
CA LEU A 43 -15.72 14.82 -3.33
C LEU A 43 -15.83 14.01 -4.62
N ILE A 44 -15.00 12.96 -4.76
CA ILE A 44 -15.03 12.08 -5.94
C ILE A 44 -16.40 11.41 -6.10
N VAL A 45 -17.00 10.92 -5.01
CA VAL A 45 -18.33 10.29 -5.04
C VAL A 45 -19.43 11.30 -5.43
N ASN A 46 -19.30 12.58 -5.07
CA ASN A 46 -20.21 13.62 -5.56
C ASN A 46 -20.04 13.84 -7.06
N ASP A 47 -18.81 13.92 -7.55
CA ASP A 47 -18.49 14.15 -8.96
C ASP A 47 -18.96 12.98 -9.83
N LEU A 48 -18.68 11.73 -9.43
CA LEU A 48 -19.14 10.53 -10.13
C LEU A 48 -20.67 10.45 -10.19
N ASN A 49 -21.37 10.87 -9.13
CA ASN A 49 -22.83 10.89 -9.12
C ASN A 49 -23.40 12.00 -10.01
N ALA A 50 -22.78 13.19 -10.01
CA ALA A 50 -23.15 14.28 -10.90
C ALA A 50 -23.00 13.90 -12.38
N GLN A 51 -21.99 13.09 -12.68
CA GLN A 51 -21.74 12.52 -14.02
C GLN A 51 -22.60 11.30 -14.36
N LYS A 52 -23.49 10.85 -13.45
CA LYS A 52 -24.32 9.64 -13.60
C LYS A 52 -23.51 8.35 -13.78
N LEU A 53 -22.27 8.32 -13.32
CA LEU A 53 -21.42 7.12 -13.33
C LEU A 53 -21.73 6.20 -12.15
N ILE A 54 -22.30 6.76 -11.09
CA ILE A 54 -22.82 6.02 -9.93
C ILE A 54 -24.20 6.55 -9.55
N THR A 55 -24.90 5.80 -8.69
CA THR A 55 -26.12 6.23 -8.01
C THR A 55 -25.95 6.17 -6.50
N LYS A 56 -26.63 7.08 -5.80
CA LYS A 56 -26.71 7.14 -4.33
C LYS A 56 -28.10 6.75 -3.88
N ASP A 57 -28.21 5.59 -3.22
CA ASP A 57 -29.46 5.14 -2.63
C ASP A 57 -29.51 5.50 -1.15
N VAL A 58 -30.51 6.29 -0.76
CA VAL A 58 -30.76 6.63 0.65
C VAL A 58 -31.77 5.64 1.22
N LYS A 59 -31.30 4.72 2.04
CA LYS A 59 -32.13 3.73 2.76
C LYS A 59 -32.38 4.19 4.20
N LYS A 60 -33.53 3.78 4.76
CA LYS A 60 -33.79 3.94 6.19
C LYS A 60 -32.96 2.92 6.96
N GLY A 61 -32.06 3.41 7.81
CA GLY A 61 -31.26 2.62 8.73
C GLY A 61 -31.99 2.31 10.04
N PHE A 62 -31.34 1.53 10.89
CA PHE A 62 -31.83 1.21 12.23
C PHE A 62 -31.87 2.49 13.09
N PHE A 63 -32.93 2.66 13.87
CA PHE A 63 -33.22 3.86 14.66
C PHE A 63 -33.41 5.17 13.86
N GLY A 64 -33.81 5.11 12.59
CA GLY A 64 -34.18 6.30 11.82
C GLY A 64 -33.02 7.06 11.17
N ASN A 65 -31.79 6.56 11.34
CA ASN A 65 -30.62 7.10 10.65
C ASN A 65 -30.69 6.84 9.14
N LYS A 66 -30.26 7.81 8.32
CA LYS A 66 -30.16 7.61 6.86
C LYS A 66 -28.91 6.78 6.55
N LYS A 67 -29.06 5.69 5.80
CA LYS A 67 -27.95 4.87 5.30
C LYS A 67 -27.79 5.15 3.81
N ILE A 68 -26.65 5.68 3.41
CA ILE A 68 -26.32 5.91 2.00
C ILE A 68 -25.58 4.68 1.47
N GLU A 69 -26.06 4.12 0.36
CA GLU A 69 -25.39 3.06 -0.39
C GLU A 69 -25.06 3.54 -1.81
N LEU A 70 -23.87 3.19 -2.28
CA LEU A 70 -23.33 3.59 -3.59
C LEU A 70 -23.37 2.40 -4.54
N TYR A 71 -23.82 2.63 -5.76
CA TYR A 71 -23.88 1.62 -6.82
C TYR A 71 -23.33 2.20 -8.12
N ILE A 72 -22.62 1.38 -8.89
CA ILE A 72 -22.14 1.79 -10.20
C ILE A 72 -23.29 1.73 -11.22
N SER A 73 -23.37 2.72 -12.11
CA SER A 73 -24.33 2.71 -13.21
C SER A 73 -23.80 1.91 -14.41
N GLU A 74 -24.67 1.60 -15.37
CA GLU A 74 -24.25 0.96 -16.63
C GLU A 74 -23.22 1.83 -17.39
N THR A 75 -23.43 3.15 -17.41
CA THR A 75 -22.48 4.09 -18.02
C THR A 75 -21.14 4.10 -17.28
N GLY A 76 -21.16 4.07 -15.95
CA GLY A 76 -19.96 3.95 -15.13
C GLY A 76 -19.20 2.65 -15.38
N MET A 77 -19.92 1.52 -15.45
CA MET A 77 -19.35 0.20 -15.76
C MET A 77 -18.67 0.18 -17.14
N ARG A 78 -19.34 0.72 -18.16
CA ARG A 78 -18.78 0.80 -19.52
C ARG A 78 -17.52 1.67 -19.55
N MET A 79 -17.58 2.87 -18.97
CA MET A 79 -16.44 3.79 -18.92
C MET A 79 -15.24 3.18 -18.18
N LEU A 80 -15.49 2.57 -17.01
CA LEU A 80 -14.47 1.87 -16.25
C LEU A 80 -13.84 0.73 -17.05
N SER A 81 -14.66 -0.07 -17.74
CA SER A 81 -14.19 -1.20 -18.54
C SER A 81 -13.30 -0.75 -19.70
N THR A 82 -13.70 0.32 -20.41
CA THR A 82 -12.88 0.93 -21.47
C THR A 82 -11.53 1.42 -20.93
N LYS A 83 -11.52 2.12 -19.79
CA LYS A 83 -10.27 2.58 -19.18
C LYS A 83 -9.38 1.42 -18.73
N LYS A 84 -9.96 0.36 -18.14
CA LYS A 84 -9.20 -0.84 -17.77
C LYS A 84 -8.60 -1.55 -18.98
N GLN A 85 -9.32 -1.61 -20.10
CA GLN A 85 -8.78 -2.18 -21.34
C GLN A 85 -7.60 -1.35 -21.88
N GLU A 86 -7.72 -0.01 -21.88
CA GLU A 86 -6.62 0.89 -22.25
C GLU A 86 -5.37 0.64 -21.39
N LEU A 87 -5.56 0.57 -20.07
CA LEU A 87 -4.48 0.33 -19.12
C LEU A 87 -3.91 -1.10 -19.23
N SER A 88 -4.73 -2.08 -19.57
CA SER A 88 -4.27 -3.45 -19.83
C SER A 88 -3.34 -3.51 -21.03
N ASN A 89 -3.68 -2.83 -22.13
CA ASN A 89 -2.82 -2.75 -23.31
C ASN A 89 -1.49 -2.06 -22.97
N LYS A 90 -1.52 -1.00 -22.15
CA LYS A 90 -0.32 -0.31 -21.66
C LYS A 90 0.55 -1.22 -20.79
N SER A 91 -0.06 -1.99 -19.88
CA SER A 91 0.63 -2.97 -19.04
C SER A 91 1.31 -4.07 -19.87
N GLN A 92 0.64 -4.57 -20.91
CA GLN A 92 1.20 -5.56 -21.84
C GLN A 92 2.38 -5.00 -22.64
N HIS A 93 2.27 -3.76 -23.14
CA HIS A 93 3.38 -3.14 -23.85
C HIS A 93 4.58 -2.92 -22.92
N LEU A 94 4.33 -2.51 -21.67
CA LEU A 94 5.37 -2.37 -20.66
C LEU A 94 6.05 -3.71 -20.34
N GLN A 95 5.30 -4.82 -20.29
CA GLN A 95 5.87 -6.17 -20.17
C GLN A 95 6.80 -6.53 -21.34
N GLN A 96 6.40 -6.22 -22.57
CA GLN A 96 7.25 -6.44 -23.75
C GLN A 96 8.56 -5.64 -23.66
N LEU A 97 8.50 -4.37 -23.27
CA LEU A 97 9.70 -3.53 -23.09
C LEU A 97 10.64 -4.07 -22.00
N TYR A 98 10.10 -4.74 -20.98
CA TYR A 98 10.89 -5.41 -19.96
C TYR A 98 11.54 -6.69 -20.47
N GLU A 99 10.81 -7.49 -21.25
CA GLU A 99 11.34 -8.70 -21.88
C GLU A 99 12.45 -8.41 -22.90
N THR A 100 12.40 -7.26 -23.60
CA THR A 100 13.50 -6.84 -24.48
C THR A 100 14.74 -6.33 -23.73
N GLY A 101 14.61 -6.03 -22.43
CA GLY A 101 15.70 -5.48 -21.61
C GLY A 101 16.04 -4.02 -21.91
N GLU A 102 15.24 -3.31 -22.70
CA GLU A 102 15.53 -1.94 -23.14
C GLU A 102 15.12 -0.90 -22.09
N ARG A 103 16.00 -0.69 -21.10
CA ARG A 103 15.75 0.18 -19.93
C ARG A 103 15.28 1.59 -20.27
N GLY A 104 15.85 2.23 -21.30
CA GLY A 104 15.52 3.61 -21.66
C GLY A 104 14.07 3.77 -22.15
N GLN A 105 13.61 2.86 -23.01
CA GLN A 105 12.22 2.88 -23.49
C GLN A 105 11.23 2.55 -22.37
N MET A 106 11.56 1.55 -21.55
CA MET A 106 10.74 1.18 -20.40
C MET A 106 10.61 2.33 -19.39
N GLN A 107 11.71 3.04 -19.07
CA GLN A 107 11.69 4.19 -18.18
C GLN A 107 10.80 5.33 -18.72
N SER A 108 11.01 5.71 -19.98
CA SER A 108 10.21 6.74 -20.64
C SER A 108 8.71 6.38 -20.66
N PHE A 109 8.40 5.10 -20.91
CA PHE A 109 7.02 4.61 -20.90
C PHE A 109 6.40 4.69 -19.50
N MET A 110 7.12 4.25 -18.46
CA MET A 110 6.62 4.33 -17.09
C MET A 110 6.44 5.77 -16.63
N ASP A 111 7.39 6.66 -16.91
CA ASP A 111 7.31 8.07 -16.53
C ASP A 111 6.11 8.75 -17.20
N SER A 112 5.90 8.47 -18.49
CA SER A 112 4.74 8.97 -19.24
C SER A 112 3.39 8.46 -18.72
N ASN A 113 3.37 7.26 -18.12
CA ASN A 113 2.15 6.63 -17.59
C ASN A 113 2.09 6.64 -16.05
N ARG A 114 3.02 7.34 -15.37
CA ARG A 114 3.22 7.28 -13.92
C ARG A 114 1.94 7.54 -13.13
N MET A 115 1.15 8.53 -13.56
CA MET A 115 -0.10 8.89 -12.90
C MET A 115 -1.14 7.76 -12.90
N TRP A 116 -1.11 6.86 -13.89
CA TRP A 116 -2.03 5.74 -14.03
C TRP A 116 -1.54 4.45 -13.35
N MET A 117 -0.28 4.41 -12.91
CA MET A 117 0.29 3.26 -12.21
C MET A 117 -0.46 2.90 -10.93
N PRO A 118 -0.86 3.86 -10.06
CA PRO A 118 -1.68 3.55 -8.90
C PRO A 118 -3.00 2.87 -9.27
N MET A 119 -3.64 3.30 -10.36
CA MET A 119 -4.87 2.66 -10.85
C MET A 119 -4.60 1.24 -11.39
N MET A 120 -3.53 1.03 -12.16
CA MET A 120 -3.16 -0.30 -12.65
C MET A 120 -2.88 -1.29 -11.51
N LEU A 121 -2.19 -0.85 -10.46
CA LEU A 121 -1.90 -1.63 -9.27
C LEU A 121 -3.16 -1.93 -8.46
N PHE A 122 -3.95 -0.89 -8.16
CA PHE A 122 -5.20 -1.03 -7.42
C PHE A 122 -6.19 -1.96 -8.13
N SER A 123 -6.27 -1.81 -9.45
CA SER A 123 -7.18 -2.60 -10.26
C SER A 123 -6.70 -4.04 -10.50
N GLY A 124 -5.43 -4.34 -10.23
CA GLY A 124 -4.82 -5.65 -10.49
C GLY A 124 -4.47 -5.89 -11.96
N ILE A 125 -4.55 -4.86 -12.81
CA ILE A 125 -4.06 -4.90 -14.21
C ILE A 125 -2.54 -5.09 -14.23
N MET A 126 -1.86 -4.52 -13.25
CA MET A 126 -0.44 -4.70 -13.02
C MET A 126 -0.23 -5.30 -11.64
N SER A 127 0.54 -6.37 -11.56
CA SER A 127 0.91 -6.98 -10.29
C SER A 127 1.94 -6.11 -9.56
N VAL A 128 1.79 -5.97 -8.24
CA VAL A 128 2.78 -5.32 -7.38
C VAL A 128 4.15 -6.01 -7.50
N MET A 129 4.18 -7.34 -7.71
CA MET A 129 5.43 -8.09 -7.89
C MET A 129 6.13 -7.72 -9.19
N PHE A 130 5.36 -7.53 -10.26
CA PHE A 130 5.90 -7.09 -11.55
C PHE A 130 6.40 -5.65 -11.49
N PHE A 131 5.63 -4.76 -10.86
CA PHE A 131 6.08 -3.39 -10.61
C PHE A 131 7.38 -3.35 -9.78
N ALA A 132 7.46 -4.16 -8.72
CA ALA A 132 8.68 -4.27 -7.91
C ALA A 132 9.88 -4.81 -8.72
N SER A 133 9.67 -5.80 -9.59
CA SER A 133 10.74 -6.33 -10.45
C SER A 133 11.23 -5.29 -11.46
N MET A 134 10.33 -4.48 -12.03
CA MET A 134 10.71 -3.38 -12.91
C MET A 134 11.52 -2.29 -12.19
N MET A 135 11.07 -1.89 -11.00
CA MET A 135 11.78 -0.91 -10.18
C MET A 135 13.20 -1.41 -9.82
N SER A 136 13.32 -2.69 -9.47
CA SER A 136 14.61 -3.36 -9.24
C SER A 136 15.47 -3.41 -10.50
N PHE A 137 14.89 -3.78 -11.65
CA PHE A 137 15.59 -3.85 -12.93
C PHE A 137 16.09 -2.48 -13.42
N MET A 138 15.39 -1.41 -13.08
CA MET A 138 15.79 -0.02 -13.37
C MET A 138 16.84 0.52 -12.42
N GLY A 139 17.30 -0.25 -11.44
CA GLY A 139 18.33 0.19 -10.52
C GLY A 139 17.89 1.33 -9.60
N MET A 140 16.57 1.55 -9.43
CA MET A 140 16.08 2.34 -8.30
C MET A 140 16.29 1.53 -7.03
N ALA A 141 17.50 1.62 -6.48
CA ALA A 141 17.85 1.05 -5.19
C ALA A 141 16.84 1.56 -4.14
N MET A 142 16.12 0.64 -3.52
CA MET A 142 15.36 0.96 -2.34
C MET A 142 16.35 1.29 -1.21
N ASN A 143 16.42 2.57 -0.86
CA ASN A 143 17.01 3.11 0.37
C ASN A 143 18.56 3.11 0.47
N PRO A 144 19.21 4.29 0.66
CA PRO A 144 20.68 4.48 0.66
C PRO A 144 21.51 3.77 1.75
N ALA A 145 20.96 2.86 2.55
CA ALA A 145 21.74 2.12 3.56
C ALA A 145 22.62 1.01 2.95
N GLU A 146 22.33 0.53 1.74
CA GLU A 146 23.14 -0.51 1.06
C GLU A 146 24.08 0.05 -0.02
N SER A 147 23.84 1.25 -0.55
CA SER A 147 24.68 1.85 -1.60
C SER A 147 26.07 2.22 -1.08
N SER A 148 26.22 2.48 0.22
CA SER A 148 27.50 2.83 0.83
C SER A 148 28.38 1.64 1.20
N MET A 149 27.89 0.40 1.13
CA MET A 149 28.68 -0.79 1.53
C MET A 149 29.34 -1.53 0.36
N THR A 150 28.93 -1.28 -0.88
CA THR A 150 29.41 -2.07 -2.03
C THR A 150 30.37 -1.33 -2.96
N GLU A 151 30.45 0.01 -2.88
CA GLU A 151 31.33 0.81 -3.78
C GLU A 151 32.52 1.48 -3.06
N GLY A 152 32.75 1.20 -1.77
CA GLY A 152 33.71 1.95 -0.94
C GLY A 152 34.98 1.24 -0.45
N GLN A 153 35.16 -0.08 -0.64
CA GLN A 153 36.35 -0.77 -0.13
C GLN A 153 36.93 -1.78 -1.13
N VAL A 154 37.32 -1.25 -2.29
CA VAL A 154 38.44 -1.80 -3.07
C VAL A 154 39.51 -0.70 -3.11
N ASP A 155 40.37 -0.68 -2.10
CA ASP A 155 41.65 0.02 -2.19
C ASP A 155 42.74 -0.92 -1.65
N GLU A 156 43.27 -1.76 -2.56
CA GLU A 156 44.61 -2.28 -2.42
C GLU A 156 45.56 -1.13 -2.76
N THR A 157 46.26 -0.58 -1.77
CA THR A 157 47.73 -0.37 -1.77
C THR A 157 48.19 0.45 -0.57
N GLY A 158 49.11 -0.13 0.21
CA GLY A 158 50.14 0.65 0.91
C GLY A 158 50.11 0.67 2.44
N GLY A 159 50.86 -0.25 3.04
CA GLY A 159 51.86 0.13 4.06
C GLY A 159 51.48 0.08 5.54
N ALA A 160 51.96 -0.99 6.17
CA ALA A 160 52.86 -0.94 7.33
C ALA A 160 52.27 -0.92 8.77
N GLU A 161 52.55 -2.03 9.48
CA GLU A 161 52.91 -2.21 10.91
C GLU A 161 51.76 -2.00 11.93
N ASP A 162 51.54 -2.81 12.96
CA ASP A 162 52.45 -3.65 13.75
C ASP A 162 51.64 -4.71 14.53
N THR A 163 52.30 -5.80 14.83
CA THR A 163 51.84 -7.03 15.49
C THR A 163 52.02 -6.98 17.02
N GLY A 164 51.06 -7.56 17.75
CA GLY A 164 51.23 -8.03 19.13
C GLY A 164 50.82 -7.02 20.21
N ASP A 165 50.36 -7.39 21.40
CA ASP A 165 50.14 -8.68 22.03
C ASP A 165 49.39 -8.43 23.36
N ALA A 166 48.86 -9.52 23.92
CA ALA A 166 48.70 -9.79 25.35
C ALA A 166 47.81 -8.93 26.29
N ALA A 167 46.90 -9.68 26.91
CA ALA A 167 46.19 -9.43 28.15
C ALA A 167 47.03 -8.89 29.31
N SER A 168 46.41 -8.09 30.18
CA SER A 168 46.69 -8.16 31.62
C SER A 168 45.50 -7.71 32.46
N ASP A 169 45.22 -8.54 33.45
CA ASP A 169 44.24 -8.47 34.52
C ASP A 169 44.74 -7.58 35.68
N SER A 170 43.84 -6.81 36.29
CA SER A 170 43.87 -6.35 37.69
C SER A 170 42.66 -5.42 37.89
N GLY A 171 41.79 -5.52 38.90
CA GLY A 171 41.83 -6.25 40.17
C GLY A 171 41.31 -5.30 41.26
N GLY A 172 40.22 -5.69 41.95
CA GLY A 172 39.66 -5.03 43.15
C GLY A 172 38.80 -3.79 42.86
N ASP A 173 37.69 -3.50 43.53
CA ASP A 173 37.38 -3.69 44.94
C ASP A 173 35.86 -3.70 45.20
N VAL A 174 35.52 -4.27 46.34
CA VAL A 174 34.24 -4.71 46.86
C VAL A 174 33.30 -3.59 47.33
N GLY A 175 32.00 -3.91 47.36
CA GLY A 175 30.98 -3.09 48.01
C GLY A 175 29.64 -3.82 48.14
N ALA A 176 29.49 -4.53 49.26
CA ALA A 176 28.28 -5.10 49.87
C ALA A 176 26.96 -4.34 49.55
N GLY A 177 25.77 -4.94 49.47
CA GLY A 177 25.22 -6.17 50.03
C GLY A 177 23.71 -5.93 50.26
N ASP A 178 22.97 -7.00 50.58
CA ASP A 178 21.54 -7.08 50.98
C ASP A 178 20.55 -7.28 49.79
N ALA A 179 20.08 -8.49 49.44
CA ALA A 179 19.48 -9.63 50.15
C ALA A 179 17.99 -9.45 50.54
N GLY A 180 17.18 -10.44 50.16
CA GLY A 180 15.77 -10.63 50.57
C GLY A 180 14.82 -10.79 49.37
N ALA A 181 14.68 -11.98 48.75
CA ALA A 181 13.77 -13.07 49.18
C ALA A 181 12.36 -12.53 49.49
N GLY A 182 11.32 -12.74 48.67
CA GLY A 182 10.81 -14.00 48.16
C GLY A 182 9.58 -14.37 48.98
N ASP A 183 8.38 -14.41 48.39
CA ASP A 183 7.31 -15.31 48.85
C ASP A 183 6.19 -15.44 47.80
N ALA A 184 5.63 -16.63 47.78
CA ALA A 184 4.60 -17.13 46.89
C ALA A 184 3.18 -16.77 47.36
N GLY A 185 2.23 -16.81 46.44
CA GLY A 185 0.78 -16.85 46.72
C GLY A 185 0.03 -16.86 45.39
N ALA A 186 -0.35 -18.00 44.82
CA ALA A 186 -1.44 -18.89 45.24
C ALA A 186 -2.79 -18.15 45.38
N GLY A 187 -3.60 -18.25 44.32
CA GLY A 187 -4.99 -17.79 44.23
C GLY A 187 -5.36 -17.67 42.74
N GLY A 188 -5.99 -18.63 42.08
CA GLY A 188 -7.17 -19.36 42.53
C GLY A 188 -8.42 -18.60 42.08
N MET A 189 -8.74 -18.69 40.78
CA MET A 189 -10.07 -18.37 40.26
C MET A 189 -10.45 -19.45 39.25
N ASP A 190 -10.98 -20.54 39.81
CA ASP A 190 -11.87 -21.48 39.16
C ASP A 190 -12.99 -20.72 38.44
N MET A 191 -13.03 -20.81 37.11
CA MET A 191 -14.24 -20.50 36.37
C MET A 191 -15.14 -21.74 36.41
N ASP A 192 -16.17 -21.60 37.23
CA ASP A 192 -17.29 -22.50 37.41
C ASP A 192 -18.06 -22.78 36.11
N ALA A 193 -18.70 -23.94 36.14
CA ALA A 193 -19.23 -24.74 35.07
C ALA A 193 -20.60 -24.29 34.52
N GLY A 194 -20.91 -24.77 33.31
CA GLY A 194 -22.26 -24.86 32.75
C GLY A 194 -22.23 -24.65 31.22
N GLY A 195 -22.40 -25.61 30.33
CA GLY A 195 -23.06 -26.92 30.43
C GLY A 195 -24.44 -26.87 29.72
N PHE A 196 -24.55 -27.63 28.62
CA PHE A 196 -25.73 -27.99 27.80
C PHE A 196 -26.20 -26.98 26.73
N ASP A 197 -26.17 -27.24 25.41
CA ASP A 197 -26.58 -28.37 24.53
C ASP A 197 -28.05 -28.25 24.04
N SER A 198 -28.17 -28.46 22.71
CA SER A 198 -29.32 -28.77 21.83
C SER A 198 -30.76 -28.38 22.18
N PHE A 199 -31.43 -27.72 21.21
CA PHE A 199 -32.65 -28.21 20.53
C PHE A 199 -32.69 -27.67 19.09
#